data_AF-A0A969C5I7-F1
#
_entry.id   AF-A0A969C5I7-F1
#
_cell.length_a   1.000
_cell.length_b   1.000
_cell.length_c   1.000
_cell.angle_alpha   90.00
_cell.angle_beta   90.00
_cell.angle_gamma   90.00
#
_symmetry.space_group_name_H-M   'P 1'
#
loop_
_entity.id
_entity.type
_entity.pdbx_description
1 polymer ?
#
loop_
_entity_poly.entity_id
_entity_poly.type
_entity_poly.pdbx_seq_one_letter_code
_entity_poly.pdbx_strand_id
1 'polypeptide(L)'
;MRRFIFLFAILFLISTVALAQQPTPTATPTIINRSFIALTIPEKDLLPENVAFDEVEESFYVGSTRKGKIVKVDKNGKISDFTTPRQDGLWQVIGMKVDAKRRILWVCSSMGDNLIGFTRSETSPAGVFKYDLRTGKLH
;
A
#
# COMPACT_ATOMS: atom_id res chain seq x y z
N MET A 1 -3.47 -45.48 -79.72
CA MET A 1 -3.09 -46.23 -78.50
C MET A 1 -2.18 -45.37 -77.64
N ARG A 2 -2.59 -45.11 -76.37
CA ARG A 2 -1.78 -44.56 -75.24
C ARG A 2 -1.23 -43.14 -75.46
N ARG A 3 -1.39 -42.11 -74.62
CA ARG A 3 -1.88 -41.81 -73.26
C ARG A 3 -2.27 -40.31 -73.37
N PHE A 4 -3.25 -39.76 -72.68
CA PHE A 4 -3.02 -38.96 -71.47
C PHE A 4 -4.37 -38.38 -71.03
N ILE A 5 -4.97 -39.02 -70.03
CA ILE A 5 -6.06 -38.50 -69.21
C ILE A 5 -5.39 -37.84 -68.01
N PHE A 6 -5.20 -36.53 -68.07
CA PHE A 6 -4.81 -35.64 -66.94
C PHE A 6 -5.15 -34.25 -67.48
N LEU A 7 -6.13 -33.50 -66.98
CA LEU A 7 -5.93 -32.62 -65.83
C LEU A 7 -7.24 -31.87 -65.45
N PHE A 8 -8.41 -32.52 -65.42
CA PHE A 8 -9.70 -31.86 -65.10
C PHE A 8 -10.12 -32.02 -63.62
N ALA A 9 -9.15 -32.03 -62.71
CA ALA A 9 -9.39 -32.18 -61.27
C ALA A 9 -8.47 -31.31 -60.40
N ILE A 10 -8.10 -30.11 -60.88
CA ILE A 10 -7.33 -29.11 -60.11
C ILE A 10 -8.15 -27.81 -59.98
N LEU A 11 -9.46 -27.95 -59.72
CA LEU A 11 -10.33 -26.78 -59.65
C LEU A 11 -11.46 -26.92 -58.61
N PHE A 12 -11.23 -27.62 -57.49
CA PHE A 12 -12.20 -27.61 -56.37
C PHE A 12 -11.57 -27.98 -55.01
N LEU A 13 -10.28 -27.66 -54.80
CA LEU A 13 -9.59 -27.96 -53.54
C LEU A 13 -8.70 -26.83 -53.01
N ILE A 14 -9.04 -25.56 -53.30
CA ILE A 14 -8.33 -24.39 -52.72
C ILE A 14 -9.30 -23.35 -52.12
N SER A 15 -10.63 -23.53 -52.24
CA SER A 15 -11.59 -22.47 -51.87
C SER A 15 -12.06 -22.49 -50.41
N THR A 16 -11.62 -23.44 -49.57
CA THR A 16 -12.14 -23.59 -48.19
C THR A 16 -11.14 -23.34 -47.07
N VAL A 17 -9.87 -23.01 -47.37
CA VAL A 17 -8.86 -22.70 -46.34
C VAL A 17 -8.47 -21.23 -46.37
N ALA A 18 -9.48 -20.36 -46.39
CA ALA A 18 -9.27 -18.93 -46.17
C ALA A 18 -10.52 -18.28 -45.58
N LEU A 19 -11.17 -18.94 -44.61
CA LEU A 19 -11.87 -18.16 -43.59
C LEU A 19 -10.75 -17.56 -42.71
N ALA A 20 -10.27 -16.39 -43.12
CA ALA A 20 -9.34 -15.60 -42.35
C ALA A 20 -9.83 -15.57 -40.90
N GLN A 21 -9.00 -16.05 -39.96
CA GLN A 21 -9.12 -15.57 -38.59
C GLN A 21 -8.94 -14.06 -38.68
N GLN A 22 -10.06 -13.32 -38.62
CA GLN A 22 -9.96 -11.89 -38.38
C GLN A 22 -9.15 -11.74 -37.09
N PRO A 23 -8.06 -10.96 -37.08
CA PRO A 23 -7.32 -10.73 -35.86
C PRO A 23 -8.33 -10.24 -34.82
N THR A 24 -8.49 -11.01 -33.75
CA THR A 24 -9.36 -10.64 -32.64
C THR A 24 -8.96 -9.22 -32.25
N PRO A 25 -9.89 -8.24 -32.24
CA PRO A 25 -9.53 -6.89 -31.82
C PRO A 25 -8.92 -7.00 -30.43
N THR A 26 -7.62 -6.70 -30.33
CA THR A 26 -6.90 -6.70 -29.07
C THR A 26 -7.65 -5.76 -28.15
N ALA A 27 -8.36 -6.31 -27.16
CA ALA A 27 -9.09 -5.51 -26.19
C ALA A 27 -8.09 -4.53 -25.56
N THR A 28 -8.33 -3.23 -25.74
CA THR A 28 -7.52 -2.22 -25.07
C THR A 28 -7.70 -2.45 -23.57
N PRO A 29 -6.62 -2.67 -22.80
CA PRO A 29 -6.76 -2.95 -21.38
C PRO A 29 -7.45 -1.76 -20.71
N THR A 30 -8.58 -2.00 -20.07
CA THR A 30 -9.28 -0.99 -19.28
C THR A 30 -8.35 -0.57 -18.14
N ILE A 31 -7.97 0.71 -18.11
CA ILE A 31 -7.26 1.27 -16.96
C ILE A 31 -8.24 1.31 -15.78
N ILE A 32 -8.13 0.32 -14.89
CA ILE A 32 -8.96 0.20 -13.68
C ILE A 32 -8.41 0.99 -12.49
N ASN A 33 -7.19 1.54 -12.59
CA ASN A 33 -6.55 2.26 -11.48
C ASN A 33 -5.65 3.42 -11.96
N ARG A 34 -5.77 4.59 -11.32
CA ARG A 34 -4.95 5.80 -11.56
C ARG A 34 -4.07 6.16 -10.36
N SER A 35 -3.78 5.20 -9.48
CA SER A 35 -2.95 5.46 -8.31
C SER A 35 -1.51 5.65 -8.72
N PHE A 36 -0.80 6.48 -7.96
CA PHE A 36 0.63 6.69 -8.08
C PHE A 36 1.24 6.65 -6.68
N ILE A 37 2.56 6.52 -6.60
CA ILE A 37 3.27 6.54 -5.32
C ILE A 37 3.21 7.96 -4.74
N ALA A 38 2.50 8.13 -3.62
CA ALA A 38 2.41 9.41 -2.94
C ALA A 38 3.67 9.73 -2.11
N LEU A 39 4.25 8.73 -1.45
CA LEU A 39 5.45 8.85 -0.61
C LEU A 39 6.18 7.51 -0.49
N THR A 40 7.49 7.57 -0.26
CA THR A 40 8.34 6.40 0.00
C THR A 40 9.13 6.63 1.28
N ILE A 41 8.97 5.76 2.27
CA ILE A 41 9.75 5.80 3.51
C ILE A 41 10.87 4.75 3.43
N PRO A 42 12.16 5.13 3.40
CA PRO A 42 13.28 4.21 3.19
C PRO A 42 13.67 3.45 4.47
N GLU A 43 12.69 2.96 5.24
CA GLU A 43 12.88 2.21 6.49
C GLU A 43 12.25 0.83 6.36
N LYS A 44 13.05 -0.14 5.89
CA LYS A 44 12.57 -1.49 5.50
C LYS A 44 11.88 -2.25 6.63
N ASP A 45 12.25 -1.97 7.88
CA ASP A 45 11.81 -2.70 9.05
C ASP A 45 10.80 -1.92 9.91
N LEU A 46 10.16 -0.90 9.31
CA LEU A 46 9.11 -0.09 9.93
C LEU A 46 7.81 -0.88 10.15
N LEU A 47 7.46 -1.82 9.25
CA LEU A 47 6.18 -2.54 9.26
C LEU A 47 4.98 -1.58 9.49
N PRO A 48 4.73 -0.67 8.52
CA PRO A 48 3.67 0.30 8.63
C PRO A 48 2.30 -0.38 8.57
N GLU A 49 1.36 0.06 9.41
CA GLU A 49 -0.02 -0.48 9.42
C GLU A 49 -1.07 0.60 9.11
N ASN A 50 -0.85 1.82 9.59
CA ASN A 50 -1.80 2.92 9.47
C ASN A 50 -1.13 4.20 8.96
N VAL A 51 -1.94 5.06 8.33
CA VAL A 51 -1.57 6.41 7.90
C VAL A 51 -2.65 7.40 8.32
N ALA A 52 -2.25 8.56 8.83
CA ALA A 52 -3.13 9.68 9.12
C ALA A 52 -2.59 10.95 8.45
N PHE A 53 -3.46 11.76 7.86
CA PHE A 53 -3.08 13.02 7.22
C PHE A 53 -3.54 14.20 8.06
N ASP A 54 -2.67 15.19 8.19
CA ASP A 54 -2.94 16.48 8.79
C ASP A 54 -3.03 17.56 7.71
N GLU A 55 -4.24 18.07 7.49
CA GLU A 55 -4.51 19.10 6.48
C GLU A 55 -3.94 20.49 6.83
N VAL A 56 -3.58 20.76 8.09
CA VAL A 56 -3.07 22.07 8.51
C VAL A 56 -1.59 22.21 8.19
N GLU A 57 -0.80 21.16 8.45
CA GLU A 57 0.64 21.12 8.15
C GLU A 57 0.96 20.30 6.88
N GLU A 58 -0.07 19.82 6.19
CA GLU A 58 0.03 18.96 5.00
C GLU A 58 1.02 17.80 5.22
N SER A 59 0.88 17.13 6.36
CA SER A 59 1.82 16.11 6.82
C SER A 59 1.16 14.75 6.97
N PHE A 60 1.84 13.69 6.57
CA PHE A 60 1.44 12.32 6.81
C PHE A 60 2.12 11.78 8.07
N TYR A 61 1.36 11.04 8.88
CA TYR A 61 1.83 10.29 10.02
C TYR A 61 1.65 8.81 9.72
N VAL A 62 2.70 8.01 9.87
CA VAL A 62 2.71 6.57 9.55
C VAL A 62 3.15 5.80 10.79
N GLY A 63 2.27 4.94 11.31
CA GLY A 63 2.52 4.18 12.54
C GLY A 63 3.23 2.85 12.27
N SER A 64 4.11 2.46 13.18
CA SER A 64 4.86 1.21 13.12
C SER A 64 4.33 0.18 14.11
N THR A 65 3.97 -1.00 13.62
CA THR A 65 3.66 -2.15 14.50
C THR A 65 4.92 -2.77 15.07
N ARG A 66 6.05 -2.69 14.36
CA ARG A 66 7.30 -3.33 14.80
C ARG A 66 8.10 -2.54 15.81
N LYS A 67 8.22 -1.23 15.62
CA LYS A 67 9.09 -0.37 16.43
C LYS A 67 8.34 0.39 17.52
N GLY A 68 7.02 0.41 17.47
CA GLY A 68 6.19 1.21 18.37
C GLY A 68 6.57 2.69 18.32
N LYS A 69 6.57 3.24 17.11
CA LYS A 69 6.91 4.63 16.78
C LYS A 69 5.97 5.17 15.71
N ILE A 70 5.99 6.48 15.51
CA ILE A 70 5.25 7.17 14.47
C ILE A 70 6.23 8.00 13.65
N VAL A 71 6.22 7.82 12.33
CA VAL A 71 7.00 8.61 11.38
C VAL A 71 6.13 9.73 10.84
N LYS A 72 6.67 10.95 10.78
CA LYS A 72 6.09 12.10 10.07
C LYS A 72 6.79 12.29 8.73
N VAL A 73 6.00 12.45 7.68
CA VAL A 73 6.43 12.94 6.37
C VAL A 73 5.79 14.31 6.19
N ASP A 74 6.59 15.37 6.17
CA ASP A 74 6.08 16.73 5.99
C ASP A 74 5.69 17.01 4.52
N LYS A 75 5.11 18.19 4.28
CA LYS A 75 4.67 18.64 2.96
C LYS A 75 5.76 18.70 1.90
N ASN A 76 7.03 18.78 2.31
CA ASN A 76 8.18 18.80 1.41
C ASN A 76 8.77 17.39 1.23
N GLY A 77 8.14 16.36 1.81
CA GLY A 77 8.62 14.98 1.80
C GLY A 77 9.71 14.69 2.82
N LYS A 78 10.01 15.60 3.76
CA LYS A 78 11.01 15.33 4.80
C LYS A 78 10.46 14.31 5.77
N ILE A 79 11.23 13.26 5.99
CA ILE A 79 10.90 12.16 6.89
C ILE A 79 11.59 12.39 8.24
N SER A 80 10.84 12.24 9.32
CA SER A 80 11.33 12.37 10.69
C SER A 80 10.48 11.55 11.66
N ASP A 81 10.99 11.31 12.86
CA ASP A 81 10.20 10.68 13.93
C ASP A 81 9.26 11.73 14.54
N PHE A 82 7.96 11.44 14.56
CA PHE A 82 7.00 12.16 15.40
C PHE A 82 7.04 11.64 16.83
N THR A 83 7.13 10.32 16.98
CA THR A 83 7.51 9.66 18.23
C THR A 83 8.71 8.76 17.98
N THR A 84 9.62 8.71 18.92
CA THR A 84 10.74 7.76 18.89
C THR A 84 10.27 6.34 19.27
N PRO A 85 11.05 5.27 18.98
CA PRO A 85 10.70 3.91 19.38
C PRO A 85 10.34 3.82 20.87
N ARG A 86 9.15 3.28 21.15
CA ARG A 86 8.64 3.00 22.51
C ARG A 86 8.47 4.23 23.40
N GLN A 87 8.47 5.43 22.81
CA GLN A 87 8.26 6.69 23.54
C GLN A 87 6.95 6.61 24.35
N ASP A 88 6.97 7.11 25.58
CA ASP A 88 5.80 7.15 26.48
C ASP A 88 5.12 5.78 26.72
N GLY A 89 5.84 4.68 26.47
CA GLY A 89 5.30 3.32 26.60
C GLY A 89 4.55 2.81 25.38
N LEU A 90 4.61 3.51 24.24
CA LEU A 90 3.91 3.13 23.00
C LEU A 90 4.30 1.70 22.56
N TRP A 91 3.32 0.82 22.43
CA TRP A 91 3.45 -0.53 21.86
C TRP A 91 3.29 -0.48 20.35
N GLN A 92 2.73 -1.52 19.72
CA GLN A 92 2.42 -1.48 18.30
C GLN A 92 1.49 -0.30 18.02
N VAL A 93 1.73 0.44 16.95
CA VAL A 93 0.77 1.45 16.49
C VAL A 93 -0.19 0.79 15.52
N ILE A 94 -1.45 0.61 15.95
CA ILE A 94 -2.47 -0.17 15.24
C ILE A 94 -3.69 0.68 14.81
N GLY A 95 -3.67 1.98 15.07
CA GLY A 95 -4.64 2.91 14.53
C GLY A 95 -4.25 4.34 14.86
N MET A 96 -4.56 5.28 13.96
CA MET A 96 -4.29 6.70 14.17
C MET A 96 -5.38 7.57 13.54
N LYS A 97 -5.67 8.71 14.18
CA LYS A 97 -6.53 9.75 13.62
C LYS A 97 -6.08 11.14 14.03
N VAL A 98 -5.91 12.00 13.03
CA VAL A 98 -5.69 13.44 13.25
C VAL A 98 -7.02 14.12 13.54
N ASP A 99 -7.05 14.90 14.63
CA ASP A 99 -8.01 15.96 14.89
C ASP A 99 -7.31 17.30 14.60
N ALA A 100 -7.45 17.78 13.37
CA ALA A 100 -6.78 18.98 12.89
C ALA A 100 -7.22 20.25 13.64
N LYS A 101 -8.50 20.33 14.02
CA LYS A 101 -9.04 21.50 14.74
C LYS A 101 -8.44 21.62 16.14
N ARG A 102 -8.29 20.50 16.86
CA ARG A 102 -7.72 20.49 18.21
C ARG A 102 -6.20 20.34 18.23
N ARG A 103 -5.59 20.05 17.08
CA ARG A 103 -4.15 19.71 16.92
C ARG A 103 -3.76 18.50 17.78
N ILE A 104 -4.58 17.44 17.68
CA ILE A 104 -4.35 16.17 18.40
C ILE A 104 -4.13 15.04 17.40
N LEU A 105 -3.19 14.16 17.69
CA LEU A 105 -3.09 12.84 17.09
C LEU A 105 -3.56 11.80 18.11
N TRP A 106 -4.69 11.17 17.82
CA TRP A 106 -5.17 10.01 18.56
C TRP A 106 -4.48 8.76 18.04
N VAL A 107 -3.97 7.93 18.95
CA VAL A 107 -3.20 6.73 18.61
C VAL A 107 -3.73 5.54 19.39
N CYS A 108 -4.18 4.50 18.70
CA CYS A 108 -4.47 3.21 19.29
C CYS A 108 -3.18 2.39 19.32
N SER A 109 -2.83 1.89 20.51
CA SER A 109 -1.64 1.08 20.69
C SER A 109 -1.93 -0.17 21.50
N SER A 110 -1.41 -1.31 21.05
CA SER A 110 -1.55 -2.58 21.75
C SER A 110 -0.27 -3.40 21.66
N MET A 111 -0.11 -4.32 22.59
CA MET A 111 0.92 -5.35 22.50
C MET A 111 0.57 -6.38 21.42
N GLY A 112 1.61 -6.94 20.80
CA GLY A 112 1.50 -7.98 19.80
C GLY A 112 2.86 -8.44 19.27
N ASP A 113 2.87 -9.58 18.59
CA ASP A 113 4.08 -10.37 18.28
C ASP A 113 5.11 -9.63 17.40
N ASN A 114 4.68 -8.65 16.58
CA ASN A 114 5.60 -7.90 15.73
C ASN A 114 6.45 -6.88 16.50
N LEU A 115 6.09 -6.52 17.74
CA LEU A 115 6.77 -5.48 18.50
C LEU A 115 8.18 -5.93 18.93
N ILE A 116 9.21 -5.14 18.63
CA ILE A 116 10.58 -5.38 19.07
C ILE A 116 10.64 -5.39 20.60
N GLY A 117 11.32 -6.40 21.15
CA GLY A 117 11.49 -6.57 22.60
C GLY A 117 10.23 -7.07 23.31
N PHE A 118 9.20 -7.48 22.57
CA PHE A 118 8.04 -8.15 23.14
C PHE A 118 8.41 -9.56 23.59
N THR A 119 8.04 -9.88 24.84
CA THR A 119 7.95 -11.25 25.33
C THR A 119 6.50 -11.50 25.71
N ARG A 120 5.93 -12.61 25.23
CA ARG A 120 4.54 -12.95 25.48
C ARG A 120 4.30 -13.08 26.99
N SER A 121 3.35 -12.29 27.49
CA SER A 121 2.88 -12.30 28.87
C SER A 121 1.40 -12.72 28.87
N GLU A 122 0.89 -13.21 30.01
CA GLU A 122 -0.53 -13.52 30.18
C GLU A 122 -1.43 -12.30 29.96
N THR A 123 -0.89 -11.09 30.14
CA THR A 123 -1.60 -9.83 29.87
C THR A 123 -1.03 -9.13 28.63
N SER A 124 -1.90 -8.75 27.70
CA SER A 124 -1.55 -7.91 26.54
C SER A 124 -2.14 -6.50 26.72
N PRO A 125 -1.36 -5.52 27.21
CA PRO A 125 -1.86 -4.17 27.39
C PRO A 125 -2.23 -3.51 26.06
N ALA A 126 -3.24 -2.64 26.12
CA ALA A 126 -3.67 -1.79 25.04
C ALA A 126 -4.19 -0.46 25.59
N GLY A 127 -4.15 0.58 24.78
CA GLY A 127 -4.59 1.92 25.17
C GLY A 127 -4.76 2.87 24.00
N VAL A 128 -5.38 4.01 24.31
CA VAL A 128 -5.51 5.15 23.40
C VAL A 128 -4.67 6.29 23.95
N PHE A 129 -3.75 6.78 23.13
CA PHE A 129 -2.81 7.84 23.45
C PHE A 129 -3.22 9.12 22.73
N LYS A 130 -3.01 10.25 23.40
CA LYS A 130 -3.38 11.58 22.91
C LYS A 130 -2.10 12.41 22.78
N TYR A 131 -1.62 12.56 21.55
CA TYR A 131 -0.44 13.37 21.27
C TYR A 131 -0.81 14.77 20.81
N ASP A 132 -0.03 15.76 21.25
CA ASP A 132 -0.05 17.11 20.69
C ASP A 132 0.65 17.11 19.32
N LEU A 133 -0.06 17.49 18.25
CA LEU A 133 0.52 17.50 16.90
C LEU A 133 1.64 18.52 16.72
N ARG A 134 1.67 19.60 17.52
CA ARG A 134 2.66 20.67 17.39
C ARG A 134 3.97 20.31 18.07
N THR A 135 3.91 19.53 19.15
CA THR A 135 5.08 19.26 20.01
C THR A 135 5.49 17.80 20.08
N GLY A 136 4.66 16.86 19.64
CA GLY A 136 4.92 15.43 19.79
C GLY A 136 4.83 14.91 21.22
N LYS A 137 4.35 15.74 22.17
CA LYS A 137 4.23 15.36 23.59
C LYS A 137 2.91 14.63 23.85
N LEU A 138 2.97 13.61 24.71
CA LEU A 138 1.79 12.95 25.25
C LEU A 138 1.07 13.89 26.24
N HIS A 139 -0.28 13.91 26.18
CA HIS A 139 -1.17 14.59 27.12
C HIS A 139 -1.73 13.63 28.17
#